data_AF-A0AAD3TRM0-F1
#
_entry.id   AF-A0AAD3TRM0-F1
#
_cell.length_a   1.000
_cell.length_b   1.000
_cell.length_c   1.000
_cell.angle_alpha   90.00
_cell.angle_beta   90.00
_cell.angle_gamma   90.00
#
_symmetry.space_group_name_H-M   'P 1'
#
loop_
_entity.id
_entity.type
_entity.pdbx_description
1 polymer ?
#
loop_
_entity_poly.entity_id
_entity_poly.type
_entity_poly.pdbx_seq_one_letter_code
_entity_poly.pdbx_strand_id
1 'polypeptide(L)'
;MGIKDLMKWVKSTHPQVVTQYPQRWASAALRGKRVAIDGTLMTNRFHFGERVVSARGASSLMGWYTMIREMEAYGVRPIAVWDERGDRAWKAPEARRRLETRARNLARQKHEGRRGARMRKLQATLSAMGTMGVRERAIIGACWDTGLLGTEVLPLESKAEEVEFTERVLATALAVGQMAARIAELTALYEEYVIDSQPVLRPPSSEHPTADAFEEEEEEIRRIAGDTAEHGKAVVAAADLLADEEGAAVVDARLRCLPAAEYTETPRQRDLSDREAEVFDLAFRGHVALALHELQQVEERMPGVADIFDRALAAPLESDHAACRELLRRMGVPIVFAHVPYEAEGLCAAMALSGAVDFAGTEDSDVVAYGAPLLRNLSPAKDPLTLVDGGRLSEAVPLTTEAWRDFCVLLGTDASPRIHLIGPKTAYRLIEKWGSIERILAHNPNVAERVEPNFMEQVANARRIFTELPPVEGVPDVRGEPDEAVAAWMSLMGASIPSRRLGTPADSQRELETSDRGLDSGSSREGVMASAGDFGAEVWEGPEVGEPPAAPAWEER
;
A
#
# COMPACT_ATOMS: atom_id res chain seq x y z
N MET A 1 -8.28 5.91 6.31
CA MET A 1 -7.36 6.80 7.05
C MET A 1 -8.10 7.25 8.29
N GLY A 2 -7.37 7.52 9.36
CA GLY A 2 -7.93 7.76 10.68
C GLY A 2 -8.36 6.51 11.44
N ILE A 3 -9.20 6.73 12.45
CA ILE A 3 -9.71 5.71 13.38
C ILE A 3 -10.35 4.50 12.66
N LYS A 4 -9.81 3.31 12.94
CA LYS A 4 -10.24 2.05 12.29
C LYS A 4 -11.69 1.71 12.62
N ASP A 5 -12.46 1.28 11.62
CA ASP A 5 -13.86 0.84 11.72
C ASP A 5 -14.88 1.85 12.28
N LEU A 6 -14.47 3.04 12.72
CA LEU A 6 -15.35 4.06 13.30
C LEU A 6 -16.52 4.38 12.36
N MET A 7 -16.23 4.57 11.08
CA MET A 7 -17.22 4.95 10.08
C MET A 7 -18.21 3.84 9.76
N LYS A 8 -17.77 2.58 9.84
CA LYS A 8 -18.65 1.41 9.72
C LYS A 8 -19.59 1.36 10.92
N TRP A 9 -19.08 1.60 12.12
CA TRP A 9 -19.87 1.68 13.34
C TRP A 9 -20.90 2.82 13.28
N VAL A 10 -20.48 4.05 12.94
CA VAL A 10 -21.37 5.22 12.81
C VAL A 10 -22.51 4.95 11.83
N LYS A 11 -22.22 4.45 10.62
CA LYS A 11 -23.25 4.13 9.62
C LYS A 11 -24.25 3.08 10.11
N SER A 12 -23.79 2.12 10.94
CA SER A 12 -24.65 1.05 11.44
C SER A 12 -25.48 1.44 12.66
N THR A 13 -24.96 2.30 13.54
CA THR A 13 -25.54 2.59 14.85
C THR A 13 -26.19 3.96 14.92
N HIS A 14 -25.65 4.95 14.19
CA HIS A 14 -26.15 6.32 14.14
C HIS A 14 -26.32 6.83 12.70
N PRO A 15 -27.11 6.17 11.84
CA PRO A 15 -27.29 6.59 10.44
C PRO A 15 -27.85 8.01 10.29
N GLN A 16 -28.58 8.53 11.29
CA GLN A 16 -29.18 9.86 11.30
C GLN A 16 -28.19 11.03 11.29
N VAL A 17 -26.91 10.78 11.61
CA VAL A 17 -25.84 11.79 11.55
C VAL A 17 -25.12 11.81 10.20
N VAL A 18 -25.47 10.88 9.31
CA VAL A 18 -24.89 10.74 7.99
C VAL A 18 -25.85 11.31 6.95
N THR A 19 -25.39 12.28 6.17
CA THR A 19 -26.14 12.86 5.05
C THR A 19 -25.41 12.59 3.76
N GLN A 20 -26.10 12.07 2.76
CA GLN A 20 -25.54 11.87 1.42
C GLN A 20 -26.00 12.98 0.47
N TYR A 21 -25.10 13.44 -0.39
CA TYR A 21 -25.38 14.37 -1.48
C TYR A 21 -25.09 13.66 -2.81
N PRO A 22 -26.09 12.99 -3.42
CA PRO A 22 -25.92 12.30 -4.69
C PRO A 22 -25.53 13.23 -5.84
N GLN A 23 -26.02 14.47 -5.80
CA GLN A 23 -25.66 15.54 -6.75
C GLN A 23 -24.30 16.18 -6.44
N ARG A 24 -23.54 15.62 -5.48
CA ARG A 24 -22.22 16.11 -5.05
C ARG A 24 -22.25 17.62 -4.80
N TRP A 25 -21.34 18.38 -5.40
CA TRP A 25 -21.20 19.83 -5.24
C TRP A 25 -22.40 20.62 -5.76
N ALA A 26 -23.18 20.06 -6.70
CA ALA A 26 -24.39 20.68 -7.21
C ALA A 26 -25.56 20.71 -6.22
N SER A 27 -25.43 20.02 -5.07
CA SER A 27 -26.45 20.02 -4.03
C SER A 27 -26.68 21.43 -3.49
N ALA A 28 -27.94 21.88 -3.47
CA ALA A 28 -28.32 23.20 -2.97
C ALA A 28 -27.89 23.44 -1.51
N ALA A 29 -27.76 22.38 -0.70
CA ALA A 29 -27.31 22.46 0.69
C ALA A 29 -25.83 22.88 0.83
N LEU A 30 -25.02 22.70 -0.22
CA LEU A 30 -23.59 23.03 -0.21
C LEU A 30 -23.31 24.42 -0.83
N ARG A 31 -24.26 25.01 -1.55
CA ARG A 31 -24.07 26.32 -2.20
C ARG A 31 -23.71 27.40 -1.17
N GLY A 32 -22.65 28.15 -1.43
CA GLY A 32 -22.16 29.23 -0.56
C GLY A 32 -21.36 28.75 0.66
N LYS A 33 -21.23 27.43 0.86
CA LYS A 33 -20.49 26.84 1.97
C LYS A 33 -18.99 26.94 1.74
N ARG A 34 -18.25 27.09 2.84
CA ARG A 34 -16.78 27.04 2.89
C ARG A 34 -16.33 25.66 3.32
N VAL A 35 -15.32 25.11 2.66
CA VAL A 35 -14.79 23.78 2.96
C VAL A 35 -13.28 23.86 3.13
N ALA A 36 -12.76 23.49 4.30
CA ALA A 36 -11.33 23.31 4.52
C ALA A 36 -10.95 21.90 4.03
N ILE A 37 -10.08 21.78 3.04
CA ILE A 37 -9.71 20.51 2.40
C ILE A 37 -8.32 20.11 2.87
N ASP A 38 -8.18 18.89 3.36
CA ASP A 38 -6.87 18.26 3.62
C ASP A 38 -6.10 18.07 2.31
N GLY A 39 -5.18 18.99 2.05
CA GLY A 39 -4.43 19.09 0.81
C GLY A 39 -3.35 18.02 0.66
N THR A 40 -2.72 17.60 1.75
CA THR A 40 -1.71 16.52 1.74
C THR A 40 -2.38 15.21 1.34
N LEU A 41 -3.47 14.85 2.02
CA LEU A 41 -4.18 13.61 1.74
C LEU A 41 -4.82 13.62 0.35
N MET A 42 -5.45 14.73 -0.03
CA MET A 42 -6.13 14.80 -1.33
C MET A 42 -5.14 14.69 -2.49
N THR A 43 -3.96 15.31 -2.37
CA THR A 43 -2.89 15.17 -3.37
C THR A 43 -2.46 13.71 -3.49
N ASN A 44 -2.22 13.02 -2.37
CA ASN A 44 -1.88 11.60 -2.37
C ASN A 44 -2.97 10.75 -3.03
N ARG A 45 -4.25 11.05 -2.78
CA ARG A 45 -5.37 10.33 -3.39
C ARG A 45 -5.42 10.49 -4.90
N PHE A 46 -5.22 11.70 -5.42
CA PHE A 46 -5.18 11.90 -6.87
C PHE A 46 -3.96 11.21 -7.49
N HIS A 47 -2.80 11.29 -6.84
CA HIS A 47 -1.57 10.62 -7.27
C HIS A 47 -1.74 9.10 -7.41
N PHE A 48 -2.28 8.45 -6.38
CA PHE A 48 -2.48 6.99 -6.39
C PHE A 48 -3.73 6.54 -7.15
N GLY A 49 -4.65 7.46 -7.46
CA GLY A 49 -5.79 7.21 -8.34
C GLY A 49 -5.39 6.92 -9.78
N GLU A 50 -4.23 7.43 -10.20
CA GLU A 50 -3.66 7.16 -11.51
C GLU A 50 -2.88 5.84 -11.54
N ARG A 51 -3.23 4.99 -12.51
CA ARG A 51 -2.60 3.68 -12.69
C ARG A 51 -1.23 3.83 -13.32
N VAL A 52 -1.10 4.75 -14.28
CA VAL A 52 0.16 4.97 -15.01
C VAL A 52 1.11 5.81 -14.15
N VAL A 53 2.17 5.20 -13.62
CA VAL A 53 3.12 5.84 -12.70
C VAL A 53 3.69 7.16 -13.25
N SER A 54 4.07 7.19 -14.52
CA SER A 54 4.62 8.39 -15.17
C SER A 54 3.61 9.53 -15.32
N ALA A 55 2.31 9.25 -15.26
CA ALA A 55 1.25 10.25 -15.41
C ALA A 55 0.74 10.79 -14.06
N ARG A 56 1.20 10.26 -12.92
CA ARG A 56 0.64 10.59 -11.60
C ARG A 56 0.77 12.05 -11.19
N GLY A 57 1.88 12.70 -11.53
CA GLY A 57 2.06 14.14 -11.29
C GLY A 57 1.02 14.97 -12.05
N ALA A 58 0.86 14.71 -13.35
CA ALA A 58 -0.16 15.35 -14.19
C ALA A 58 -1.58 15.03 -13.71
N SER A 59 -1.84 13.78 -13.30
CA SER A 59 -3.15 13.36 -12.81
C SER A 59 -3.52 14.03 -11.48
N SER A 60 -2.54 14.25 -10.60
CA SER A 60 -2.72 15.01 -9.35
C SER A 60 -3.16 16.44 -9.61
N LEU A 61 -2.53 17.11 -10.58
CA LEU A 61 -2.92 18.45 -11.04
C LEU A 61 -4.34 18.44 -11.64
N MET A 62 -4.64 17.47 -12.49
CA MET A 62 -5.97 17.34 -13.11
C MET A 62 -7.08 17.06 -12.09
N GLY A 63 -6.81 16.25 -11.07
CA GLY A 63 -7.73 15.96 -9.98
C GLY A 63 -8.08 17.22 -9.19
N TRP A 64 -7.08 17.98 -8.79
CA TRP A 64 -7.26 19.27 -8.12
C TRP A 64 -8.02 20.27 -8.99
N TYR A 65 -7.57 20.47 -10.23
CA TYR A 65 -8.21 21.40 -11.15
C TYR A 65 -9.69 21.07 -11.33
N THR A 66 -10.01 19.81 -11.61
CA THR A 66 -11.39 19.36 -11.84
C THR A 66 -12.26 19.61 -10.60
N MET A 67 -11.77 19.21 -9.41
CA MET A 67 -12.52 19.35 -8.17
C MET A 67 -12.79 20.82 -7.82
N ILE A 68 -11.77 21.69 -7.91
CA ILE A 68 -11.91 23.11 -7.58
C ILE A 68 -12.85 23.80 -8.56
N ARG A 69 -12.76 23.52 -9.86
CA ARG A 69 -13.70 24.07 -10.85
C ARG A 69 -15.14 23.65 -10.60
N GLU A 70 -15.35 22.40 -10.22
CA GLU A 70 -16.69 21.91 -9.87
C GLU A 70 -17.24 22.65 -8.63
N MET A 71 -16.41 22.82 -7.59
CA MET A 71 -16.77 23.58 -6.39
C MET A 71 -17.13 25.03 -6.71
N GLU A 72 -16.28 25.73 -7.47
CA GLU A 72 -16.49 27.12 -7.90
C GLU A 72 -17.77 27.28 -8.72
N ALA A 73 -18.02 26.39 -9.68
CA ALA A 73 -19.20 26.41 -10.53
C ALA A 73 -20.52 26.33 -9.73
N TYR A 74 -20.50 25.66 -8.57
CA TYR A 74 -21.64 25.55 -7.68
C TYR A 74 -21.60 26.50 -6.47
N GLY A 75 -20.63 27.42 -6.45
CA GLY A 75 -20.50 28.48 -5.44
C GLY A 75 -20.01 27.98 -4.08
N VAL A 76 -19.32 26.84 -4.03
CA VAL A 76 -18.63 26.32 -2.85
C VAL A 76 -17.23 26.93 -2.80
N ARG A 77 -16.79 27.39 -1.63
CA ARG A 77 -15.51 28.08 -1.45
C ARG A 77 -14.48 27.14 -0.80
N PRO A 78 -13.50 26.62 -1.55
CA PRO A 78 -12.44 25.79 -0.99
C PRO A 78 -11.41 26.64 -0.25
N ILE A 79 -10.88 26.11 0.84
CA ILE A 79 -9.63 26.51 1.47
C ILE A 79 -8.83 25.23 1.60
N ALA A 80 -7.57 25.22 1.20
CA ALA A 80 -6.79 24.00 1.19
C ALA A 80 -5.69 24.07 2.26
N VAL A 81 -5.59 23.00 3.05
CA VAL A 81 -4.78 22.93 4.28
C VAL A 81 -3.67 21.90 4.08
N TRP A 82 -2.41 22.29 4.26
CA TRP A 82 -1.26 21.37 4.15
C TRP A 82 -0.61 21.14 5.49
N ASP A 83 -0.01 19.96 5.65
CA ASP A 83 0.90 19.71 6.76
C ASP A 83 2.18 20.53 6.60
N GLU A 84 2.62 21.17 7.68
CA GLU A 84 3.99 21.65 7.76
C GLU A 84 4.95 20.46 7.87
N ARG A 85 6.08 20.56 7.16
CA ARG A 85 7.16 19.58 7.27
C ARG A 85 7.87 19.74 8.61
N GLY A 86 8.02 18.64 9.32
CA GLY A 86 8.78 18.60 10.56
C GLY A 86 8.51 17.30 11.31
N ASP A 87 9.28 17.10 12.37
CA ASP A 87 9.19 15.89 13.18
C ASP A 87 7.97 15.92 14.10
N ARG A 88 7.26 14.79 14.15
CA ARG A 88 6.12 14.56 15.02
C ARG A 88 6.43 13.28 15.78
N ALA A 89 6.91 13.40 17.01
CA ALA A 89 7.37 12.26 17.80
C ALA A 89 6.33 11.13 17.89
N TRP A 90 5.04 11.47 18.00
CA TRP A 90 3.95 10.50 18.09
C TRP A 90 3.70 9.73 16.77
N LYS A 91 4.14 10.24 15.61
CA LYS A 91 4.10 9.56 14.31
C LYS A 91 5.27 8.64 14.04
N ALA A 92 6.32 8.66 14.87
CA ALA A 92 7.50 7.82 14.65
C ALA A 92 7.19 6.31 14.51
N PRO A 93 6.28 5.72 15.32
CA PRO A 93 5.89 4.31 15.14
C PRO A 93 5.22 4.03 13.79
N GLU A 94 4.34 4.92 13.34
CA GLU A 94 3.67 4.79 12.05
C GLU A 94 4.65 5.02 10.88
N ALA A 95 5.56 5.98 11.00
CA ALA A 95 6.63 6.20 10.04
C ALA A 95 7.51 4.95 9.89
N ARG A 96 7.86 4.30 11.01
CA ARG A 96 8.59 3.01 11.02
C ARG A 96 7.81 1.91 10.29
N ARG A 97 6.51 1.74 10.58
CA ARG A 97 5.65 0.77 9.88
C ARG A 97 5.59 1.01 8.37
N ARG A 98 5.53 2.28 7.94
CA ARG A 98 5.55 2.67 6.53
C ARG A 98 6.89 2.35 5.87
N LEU A 99 8.01 2.59 6.56
CA LEU A 99 9.35 2.22 6.10
C LEU A 99 9.50 0.71 5.95
N GLU A 100 9.09 -0.07 6.95
CA GLU A 100 9.10 -1.54 6.89
C GLU A 100 8.24 -2.07 5.74
N THR A 101 7.08 -1.46 5.50
CA THR A 101 6.20 -1.82 4.38
C THR A 101 6.84 -1.48 3.04
N ARG A 102 7.50 -0.31 2.93
CA ARG A 102 8.23 0.10 1.72
C ARG A 102 9.41 -0.84 1.45
N ALA A 103 10.18 -1.22 2.47
CA ALA A 103 11.28 -2.18 2.37
C ALA A 103 10.78 -3.54 1.89
N ARG A 104 9.67 -4.04 2.45
CA ARG A 104 9.01 -5.28 1.99
C ARG A 104 8.57 -5.19 0.52
N ASN A 105 7.96 -4.08 0.11
CA ASN A 105 7.55 -3.90 -1.29
C ASN A 105 8.76 -3.81 -2.24
N LEU A 106 9.86 -3.19 -1.82
CA LEU A 106 11.11 -3.14 -2.59
C LEU A 106 11.72 -4.53 -2.77
N ALA A 107 11.78 -5.33 -1.70
CA ALA A 107 12.25 -6.71 -1.78
C ALA A 107 11.41 -7.53 -2.78
N ARG A 108 10.08 -7.37 -2.75
CA ARG A 108 9.16 -8.04 -3.68
C ARG A 108 9.32 -7.56 -5.13
N GLN A 109 9.54 -6.27 -5.35
CA GLN A 109 9.83 -5.72 -6.67
C GLN A 109 11.14 -6.32 -7.23
N LYS A 110 12.20 -6.37 -6.42
CA LYS A 110 13.48 -6.96 -6.81
C LYS A 110 13.34 -8.44 -7.16
N HIS A 111 12.53 -9.19 -6.39
CA HIS A 111 12.19 -10.58 -6.68
C HIS A 111 11.54 -10.75 -8.05
N GLU A 112 10.55 -9.91 -8.39
CA GLU A 112 9.95 -9.96 -9.73
C GLU A 112 10.93 -9.57 -10.84
N GLY A 113 11.86 -8.66 -10.56
CA GLY A 113 12.98 -8.34 -11.45
C GLY A 113 13.88 -9.56 -11.73
N ARG A 114 14.25 -10.30 -10.68
CA ARG A 114 15.05 -11.53 -10.79
C ARG A 114 14.28 -12.64 -11.51
N ARG A 115 13.00 -12.84 -11.19
CA ARG A 115 12.10 -13.74 -11.94
C ARG A 115 12.14 -13.41 -13.43
N GLY A 116 12.00 -12.14 -13.79
CA GLY A 116 12.03 -11.69 -15.19
C GLY A 116 13.34 -12.03 -15.91
N ALA A 117 14.48 -11.84 -15.23
CA ALA A 117 15.78 -12.23 -15.78
C ALA A 117 15.89 -13.76 -15.96
N ARG A 118 15.43 -14.52 -14.98
CA ARG A 118 15.43 -15.98 -15.02
C ARG A 118 14.53 -16.54 -16.11
N MET A 119 13.30 -16.03 -16.27
CA MET A 119 12.38 -16.47 -17.33
C MET A 119 12.96 -16.25 -18.73
N ARG A 120 13.64 -15.12 -18.99
CA ARG A 120 14.34 -14.91 -20.27
C ARG A 120 15.44 -15.92 -20.53
N LYS A 121 16.26 -16.25 -19.51
CA LYS A 121 17.29 -17.28 -19.62
C LYS A 121 16.68 -18.67 -19.84
N LEU A 122 15.58 -18.97 -19.14
CA LEU A 122 14.85 -20.23 -19.28
C LEU A 122 14.24 -20.38 -20.67
N GLN A 123 13.65 -19.31 -21.21
CA GLN A 123 13.14 -19.27 -22.58
C GLN A 123 14.24 -19.60 -23.59
N ALA A 124 15.42 -18.99 -23.46
CA ALA A 124 16.56 -19.26 -24.34
C ALA A 124 17.05 -20.71 -24.21
N THR A 125 17.12 -21.24 -22.98
CA THR A 125 17.54 -22.62 -22.69
C THR A 125 16.56 -23.63 -23.31
N LEU A 126 15.26 -23.43 -23.09
CA LEU A 126 14.18 -24.25 -23.67
C LEU A 126 14.18 -24.18 -25.21
N SER A 127 14.34 -22.98 -25.79
CA SER A 127 14.42 -22.82 -27.24
C SER A 127 15.58 -23.63 -27.83
N ALA A 128 16.75 -23.61 -27.17
CA ALA A 128 17.89 -24.42 -27.56
C ALA A 128 17.61 -25.93 -27.41
N MET A 129 16.97 -26.36 -26.33
CA MET A 129 16.55 -27.76 -26.15
C MET A 129 15.54 -28.24 -27.19
N GLY A 130 14.74 -27.32 -27.74
CA GLY A 130 13.83 -27.60 -28.84
C GLY A 130 14.54 -28.09 -30.11
N THR A 131 15.81 -27.72 -30.30
CA THR A 131 16.63 -28.16 -31.45
C THR A 131 17.26 -29.54 -31.27
N MET A 132 17.23 -30.09 -30.05
CA MET A 132 17.81 -31.39 -29.72
C MET A 132 16.97 -32.56 -30.26
N GLY A 133 17.59 -33.75 -30.34
CA GLY A 133 16.89 -34.98 -30.64
C GLY A 133 15.97 -35.44 -29.50
N VAL A 134 14.93 -36.21 -29.82
CA VAL A 134 14.00 -36.78 -28.83
C VAL A 134 14.74 -37.63 -27.78
N ARG A 135 15.75 -38.39 -28.21
CA ARG A 135 16.56 -39.23 -27.31
C ARG A 135 17.41 -38.40 -26.34
N GLU A 136 17.96 -37.29 -26.81
CA GLU A 136 18.80 -36.39 -25.98
C GLU A 136 17.94 -35.74 -24.88
N ARG A 137 16.74 -35.27 -25.24
CA ARG A 137 15.78 -34.75 -24.24
C ARG A 137 15.33 -35.81 -23.24
N ALA A 138 15.12 -37.05 -23.68
CA ALA A 138 14.77 -38.14 -22.78
C ALA A 138 15.88 -38.47 -21.76
N ILE A 139 17.15 -38.34 -22.18
CA ILE A 139 18.31 -38.50 -21.28
C ILE A 139 18.33 -37.40 -20.22
N ILE A 140 18.07 -36.14 -20.61
CA ILE A 140 17.95 -35.03 -19.66
C ILE A 140 16.88 -35.32 -18.60
N GLY A 141 15.70 -35.83 -19.01
CA GLY A 141 14.65 -36.21 -18.07
C GLY A 141 15.02 -37.36 -17.15
N ALA A 142 15.70 -38.38 -17.68
CA ALA A 142 16.19 -39.47 -16.84
C ALA A 142 17.22 -39.00 -15.79
N CYS A 143 18.07 -38.03 -16.13
CA CYS A 143 19.01 -37.42 -15.17
C CYS A 143 18.28 -36.68 -14.04
N TRP A 144 17.17 -36.01 -14.35
CA TRP A 144 16.34 -35.36 -13.34
C TRP A 144 15.67 -36.37 -12.39
N ASP A 145 15.02 -37.39 -12.94
CA ASP A 145 14.30 -38.42 -12.15
C ASP A 145 15.24 -39.21 -11.22
N THR A 146 16.51 -39.34 -11.60
CA THR A 146 17.54 -40.05 -10.83
C THR A 146 18.27 -39.16 -9.81
N GLY A 147 17.92 -37.88 -9.71
CA GLY A 147 18.59 -36.93 -8.81
C GLY A 147 20.04 -36.62 -9.20
N LEU A 148 20.41 -36.90 -10.45
CA LEU A 148 21.76 -36.76 -11.03
C LEU A 148 22.09 -35.28 -11.38
N LEU A 149 21.65 -34.36 -10.53
CA LEU A 149 22.03 -32.94 -10.54
C LEU A 149 23.27 -32.69 -9.69
N GLY A 150 23.74 -33.71 -8.96
CA GLY A 150 25.01 -33.67 -8.25
C GLY A 150 26.17 -33.64 -9.23
N THR A 151 27.01 -32.62 -9.09
CA THR A 151 28.34 -32.54 -9.72
C THR A 151 29.28 -33.57 -9.12
N GLU A 152 29.07 -34.86 -9.40
CA GLU A 152 30.15 -35.81 -9.20
C GLU A 152 31.25 -35.52 -10.21
N VAL A 153 32.37 -34.99 -9.72
CA VAL A 153 33.61 -34.90 -10.47
C VAL A 153 34.01 -36.33 -10.82
N LEU A 154 33.80 -36.72 -12.08
CA LEU A 154 34.35 -37.97 -12.60
C LEU A 154 35.86 -37.98 -12.31
N PRO A 155 36.39 -39.03 -11.67
CA PRO A 155 37.82 -39.10 -11.38
C PRO A 155 38.60 -38.97 -12.69
N LEU A 156 39.46 -37.94 -12.75
CA LEU A 156 40.43 -37.71 -13.82
C LEU A 156 41.56 -38.74 -13.70
N GLU A 157 41.23 -40.01 -13.89
CA GLU A 157 42.20 -41.04 -14.19
C GLU A 157 41.99 -41.50 -15.63
N SER A 158 42.78 -40.93 -16.55
CA SER A 158 43.07 -41.63 -17.79
C SER A 158 44.55 -41.53 -18.12
N LYS A 159 45.16 -42.70 -18.32
CA LYS A 159 46.31 -42.79 -19.21
C LYS A 159 45.79 -42.41 -20.59
N ALA A 160 46.39 -41.41 -21.21
CA ALA A 160 46.06 -40.99 -22.57
C ALA A 160 46.39 -42.14 -23.53
N GLU A 161 45.38 -42.93 -23.89
CA GLU A 161 45.41 -43.75 -25.10
C GLU A 161 45.04 -42.87 -26.29
N GLU A 162 45.77 -43.00 -27.40
CA GLU A 162 45.47 -42.30 -28.65
C GLU A 162 44.10 -42.78 -29.19
N VAL A 163 43.06 -41.98 -28.97
CA VAL A 163 41.72 -42.23 -29.53
C VAL A 163 41.67 -41.67 -30.95
N GLU A 164 41.38 -42.53 -31.93
CA GLU A 164 41.20 -42.11 -33.32
C GLU A 164 39.88 -41.33 -33.47
N PHE A 165 39.96 -40.03 -33.76
CA PHE A 165 38.80 -39.14 -33.90
C PHE A 165 38.06 -39.40 -35.22
N THR A 166 37.11 -40.34 -35.20
CA THR A 166 36.14 -40.49 -36.30
C THR A 166 35.03 -39.44 -36.21
N GLU A 167 34.41 -39.07 -37.34
CA GLU A 167 33.27 -38.12 -37.37
C GLU A 167 32.14 -38.52 -36.40
N ARG A 168 31.92 -39.83 -36.21
CA ARG A 168 30.91 -40.38 -35.30
C ARG A 168 31.27 -40.14 -33.82
N VAL A 169 32.54 -40.30 -33.46
CA VAL A 169 33.02 -40.02 -32.09
C VAL A 169 32.90 -38.53 -31.78
N LEU A 170 33.27 -37.67 -32.74
CA LEU A 170 33.12 -36.22 -32.61
C LEU A 170 31.66 -35.80 -32.45
N ALA A 171 30.75 -36.34 -33.28
CA ALA A 171 29.31 -36.05 -33.19
C ALA A 171 28.71 -36.51 -31.85
N THR A 172 29.14 -37.67 -31.34
CA THR A 172 28.66 -38.20 -30.05
C THR A 172 29.18 -37.34 -28.88
N ALA A 173 30.45 -36.96 -28.90
CA ALA A 173 31.04 -36.08 -27.89
C ALA A 173 30.37 -34.71 -27.87
N LEU A 174 30.04 -34.16 -29.04
CA LEU A 174 29.32 -32.89 -29.17
C LEU A 174 27.90 -32.99 -28.58
N ALA A 175 27.15 -34.05 -28.89
CA ALA A 175 25.82 -34.29 -28.34
C ALA A 175 25.84 -34.43 -26.80
N VAL A 176 26.81 -35.17 -26.27
CA VAL A 176 27.01 -35.30 -24.81
C VAL A 176 27.34 -33.96 -24.17
N GLY A 177 28.25 -33.18 -24.76
CA GLY A 177 28.58 -31.84 -24.30
C GLY A 177 27.39 -30.89 -24.32
N GLN A 178 26.56 -30.94 -25.36
CA GLN A 178 25.33 -30.15 -25.46
C GLN A 178 24.31 -30.52 -24.39
N MET A 179 24.07 -31.82 -24.15
CA MET A 179 23.20 -32.29 -23.07
C MET A 179 23.68 -31.83 -21.69
N ALA A 180 24.98 -32.01 -21.41
CA ALA A 180 25.58 -31.59 -20.14
C ALA A 180 25.45 -30.07 -19.93
N ALA A 181 25.68 -29.26 -20.97
CA ALA A 181 25.50 -27.82 -20.91
C ALA A 181 24.04 -27.42 -20.63
N ARG A 182 23.05 -28.06 -21.28
CA ARG A 182 21.63 -27.78 -21.01
C ARG A 182 21.20 -28.18 -19.59
N ILE A 183 21.68 -29.32 -19.10
CA ILE A 183 21.41 -29.76 -17.72
C ILE A 183 21.99 -28.74 -16.73
N ALA A 184 23.23 -28.31 -16.93
CA ALA A 184 23.87 -27.31 -16.06
C ALA A 184 23.12 -25.97 -16.07
N GLU A 185 22.71 -25.48 -17.25
CA GLU A 185 21.91 -24.26 -17.38
C GLU A 185 20.55 -24.38 -16.67
N LEU A 186 19.80 -25.46 -16.90
CA LEU A 186 18.51 -25.69 -16.22
C LEU A 186 18.67 -25.82 -14.71
N THR A 187 19.74 -26.49 -14.24
CA THR A 187 20.02 -26.68 -12.81
C THR A 187 20.30 -25.34 -12.14
N ALA A 188 21.17 -24.51 -12.73
CA ALA A 188 21.47 -23.18 -12.22
C ALA A 188 20.21 -22.28 -12.16
N LEU A 189 19.36 -22.35 -13.19
CA LEU A 189 18.09 -21.62 -13.18
C LEU A 189 17.11 -22.16 -12.13
N TYR A 190 17.06 -23.47 -11.93
CA TYR A 190 16.22 -24.08 -10.90
C TYR A 190 16.70 -23.71 -9.49
N GLU A 191 18.01 -23.66 -9.25
CA GLU A 191 18.58 -23.16 -8.00
C GLU A 191 18.23 -21.68 -7.75
N GLU A 192 18.36 -20.81 -8.76
CA GLU A 192 17.91 -19.42 -8.68
C GLU A 192 16.40 -19.34 -8.32
N TYR A 193 15.57 -20.20 -8.91
CA TYR A 193 14.14 -20.30 -8.59
C TYR A 193 13.89 -20.75 -7.15
N VAL A 194 14.58 -21.78 -6.66
CA VAL A 194 14.42 -22.28 -5.28
C VAL A 194 14.80 -21.21 -4.26
N ILE A 195 15.90 -20.48 -4.51
CA ILE A 195 16.36 -19.38 -3.63
C ILE A 195 15.29 -18.28 -3.55
N ASP A 196 14.69 -17.92 -4.69
CA ASP A 196 13.67 -16.86 -4.73
C ASP A 196 12.33 -17.34 -4.12
N SER A 197 11.84 -18.52 -4.52
CA SER A 197 10.53 -19.08 -4.12
C SER A 197 10.49 -19.61 -2.68
N GLN A 198 11.65 -19.92 -2.10
CA GLN A 198 11.83 -20.25 -0.68
C GLN A 198 12.88 -19.35 -0.04
N PRO A 199 12.52 -18.14 0.40
CA PRO A 199 13.44 -17.28 1.16
C PRO A 199 13.88 -17.88 2.52
N VAL A 200 13.51 -19.12 2.84
CA VAL A 200 14.01 -19.86 4.01
C VAL A 200 15.32 -20.57 3.64
N LEU A 201 16.39 -19.81 3.43
CA LEU A 201 17.72 -20.36 3.61
C LEU A 201 18.07 -20.22 5.10
N ARG A 202 18.12 -21.35 5.82
CA ARG A 202 18.85 -21.40 7.09
C ARG A 202 20.27 -20.88 6.83
N PRO A 203 20.86 -20.05 7.70
CA PRO A 203 22.26 -19.70 7.54
C PRO A 203 23.08 -21.01 7.56
N PRO A 204 24.05 -21.17 6.65
CA PRO A 204 24.99 -22.28 6.76
C PRO A 204 25.68 -22.18 8.11
N SER A 205 25.63 -23.27 8.87
CA SER A 205 26.46 -23.43 10.05
C SER A 205 27.92 -23.40 9.61
N SER A 206 28.62 -22.27 9.80
CA SER A 206 30.02 -22.17 10.22
C SER A 206 30.58 -20.79 9.85
N GLU A 207 31.24 -20.18 10.83
CA GLU A 207 32.19 -19.06 10.71
C GLU A 207 31.60 -17.70 10.26
N HIS A 208 30.80 -17.10 11.15
CA HIS A 208 30.67 -15.64 11.17
C HIS A 208 31.99 -15.00 11.66
N PRO A 209 32.36 -13.81 11.16
CA PRO A 209 33.36 -12.98 11.83
C PRO A 209 32.86 -12.67 13.26
N THR A 210 33.77 -12.74 14.23
CA THR A 210 33.45 -12.58 15.65
C THR A 210 32.82 -11.22 15.93
N ALA A 211 32.10 -11.10 17.06
CA ALA A 211 31.46 -9.86 17.52
C ALA A 211 32.39 -8.62 17.49
N ASP A 212 33.70 -8.83 17.50
CA ASP A 212 34.73 -7.79 17.35
C ASP A 212 34.69 -7.08 15.99
N ALA A 213 34.28 -7.76 14.91
CA ALA A 213 34.15 -7.16 13.57
C ALA A 213 32.93 -6.24 13.46
N PHE A 214 31.88 -6.50 14.25
CA PHE A 214 30.72 -5.60 14.34
C PHE A 214 31.05 -4.34 15.13
N GLU A 215 31.93 -4.42 16.13
CA GLU A 215 32.40 -3.25 16.88
C GLU A 215 33.36 -2.38 16.06
N GLU A 216 34.25 -2.98 15.25
CA GLU A 216 35.14 -2.25 14.32
C GLU A 216 34.34 -1.57 13.18
N GLU A 217 33.27 -2.19 12.67
CA GLU A 217 32.39 -1.63 11.63
C GLU A 217 31.46 -0.54 12.20
N GLU A 218 31.03 -0.66 13.46
CA GLU A 218 30.31 0.39 14.18
C GLU A 218 31.22 1.58 14.57
N GLU A 219 32.52 1.34 14.83
CA GLU A 219 33.55 2.37 14.99
C GLU A 219 33.94 3.06 13.66
N GLU A 220 33.98 2.33 12.54
CA GLU A 220 34.15 2.89 11.20
C GLU A 220 32.97 3.80 10.84
N ILE A 221 31.74 3.38 11.16
CA ILE A 221 30.52 4.18 11.01
C ILE A 221 30.54 5.41 11.94
N ARG A 222 30.97 5.28 13.20
CA ARG A 222 31.15 6.42 14.13
C ARG A 222 32.22 7.40 13.65
N ARG A 223 33.34 6.90 13.11
CA ARG A 223 34.44 7.70 12.55
C ARG A 223 34.04 8.44 11.27
N ILE A 224 33.28 7.80 10.39
CA ILE A 224 32.77 8.40 9.15
C ILE A 224 31.64 9.40 9.44
N ALA A 225 30.77 9.11 10.42
CA ALA A 225 29.62 9.95 10.75
C ALA A 225 29.97 11.24 11.52
N GLY A 226 31.17 11.31 12.14
CA GLY A 226 31.53 12.40 13.04
C GLY A 226 30.67 12.35 14.31
N ASP A 227 31.33 12.45 15.47
CA ASP A 227 30.83 11.96 16.78
C ASP A 227 29.63 12.73 17.41
N THR A 228 28.73 13.35 16.62
CA THR A 228 27.71 14.27 17.15
C THR A 228 26.35 14.27 16.43
N ALA A 229 25.83 13.18 15.85
CA ALA A 229 24.48 13.22 15.27
C ALA A 229 23.61 11.97 15.49
N GLU A 230 22.41 12.18 16.06
CA GLU A 230 21.36 11.19 16.32
C GLU A 230 20.83 10.49 15.04
N HIS A 231 20.30 9.27 15.26
CA HIS A 231 19.80 8.25 14.32
C HIS A 231 18.97 8.72 13.10
N GLY A 232 18.42 9.95 13.12
CA GLY A 232 17.60 10.49 12.03
C GLY A 232 18.35 10.77 10.72
N LYS A 233 19.68 10.96 10.77
CA LYS A 233 20.49 11.22 9.56
C LYS A 233 20.98 9.96 8.83
N ALA A 234 20.93 8.79 9.47
CA ALA A 234 21.24 7.50 8.81
C ALA A 234 20.23 7.18 7.68
N VAL A 235 19.01 7.71 7.78
CA VAL A 235 17.96 7.58 6.76
C VAL A 235 18.27 8.39 5.49
N VAL A 236 18.99 9.51 5.62
CA VAL A 236 19.46 10.30 4.47
C VAL A 236 20.65 9.60 3.81
N ALA A 237 21.57 9.03 4.60
CA ALA A 237 22.68 8.23 4.06
C ALA A 237 22.21 6.95 3.35
N ALA A 238 21.14 6.30 3.81
CA ALA A 238 20.54 5.15 3.13
C ALA A 238 19.85 5.52 1.80
N ALA A 239 19.39 6.76 1.65
CA ALA A 239 18.87 7.28 0.38
C ALA A 239 20.00 7.62 -0.60
N ASP A 240 21.13 8.12 -0.10
CA ASP A 240 22.34 8.37 -0.91
C ASP A 240 23.04 7.05 -1.33
N LEU A 241 23.00 5.99 -0.50
CA LEU A 241 23.44 4.63 -0.84
C LEU A 241 22.62 3.96 -1.96
N LEU A 242 21.45 4.49 -2.33
CA LEU A 242 20.66 3.98 -3.46
C LEU A 242 21.03 4.65 -4.79
N ALA A 243 21.98 5.59 -4.79
CA ALA A 243 22.41 6.31 -5.99
C ALA A 243 23.53 5.62 -6.78
N ASP A 244 24.25 4.65 -6.19
CA ASP A 244 25.27 3.85 -6.89
C ASP A 244 25.00 2.33 -6.84
N GLU A 245 25.60 1.59 -7.78
CA GLU A 245 25.40 0.14 -7.93
C GLU A 245 25.92 -0.68 -6.73
N GLU A 246 26.89 -0.15 -5.97
CA GLU A 246 27.48 -0.84 -4.82
C GLU A 246 26.56 -0.78 -3.59
N GLY A 247 25.96 0.37 -3.29
CA GLY A 247 25.00 0.52 -2.20
C GLY A 247 23.67 -0.21 -2.48
N ALA A 248 23.25 -0.28 -3.75
CA ALA A 248 22.12 -1.13 -4.16
C ALA A 248 22.40 -2.63 -3.93
N ALA A 249 23.65 -3.07 -4.13
CA ALA A 249 24.10 -4.44 -3.86
C ALA A 249 24.25 -4.74 -2.37
N VAL A 250 24.68 -3.77 -1.55
CA VAL A 250 24.73 -3.89 -0.08
C VAL A 250 23.32 -4.00 0.51
N VAL A 251 22.38 -3.18 0.04
CA VAL A 251 20.95 -3.30 0.44
C VAL A 251 20.35 -4.62 -0.05
N ASP A 252 20.73 -5.10 -1.23
CA ASP A 252 20.32 -6.41 -1.75
C ASP A 252 20.86 -7.56 -0.90
N ALA A 253 22.13 -7.53 -0.51
CA ALA A 253 22.75 -8.49 0.40
C ALA A 253 22.11 -8.43 1.79
N ARG A 254 21.85 -7.23 2.33
CA ARG A 254 21.15 -7.03 3.60
C ARG A 254 19.73 -7.59 3.57
N LEU A 255 18.99 -7.38 2.47
CA LEU A 255 17.65 -7.94 2.27
C LEU A 255 17.68 -9.47 2.16
N ARG A 256 18.71 -10.06 1.57
CA ARG A 256 18.93 -11.52 1.52
C ARG A 256 19.26 -12.13 2.88
N CYS A 257 19.80 -11.33 3.80
CA CYS A 257 20.16 -11.75 5.16
C CYS A 257 19.10 -11.41 6.22
N LEU A 258 17.96 -10.80 5.83
CA LEU A 258 16.85 -10.61 6.76
C LEU A 258 16.32 -11.99 7.18
N PRO A 259 16.09 -12.23 8.48
CA PRO A 259 15.61 -13.52 8.95
C PRO A 259 14.29 -13.89 8.26
N ALA A 260 14.13 -15.18 7.93
CA ALA A 260 13.00 -15.75 7.18
C ALA A 260 11.59 -15.47 7.75
N ALA A 261 11.49 -14.88 8.93
CA ALA A 261 10.25 -14.37 9.50
C ALA A 261 9.75 -13.06 8.82
N GLU A 262 10.58 -12.37 8.02
CA GLU A 262 10.29 -10.99 7.54
C GLU A 262 10.02 -10.85 6.03
N TYR A 263 10.18 -11.90 5.21
CA TYR A 263 9.87 -11.87 3.78
C TYR A 263 9.02 -13.08 3.35
N THR A 264 7.77 -12.82 2.96
CA THR A 264 6.85 -13.80 2.38
C THR A 264 6.27 -13.29 1.06
N GLU A 265 6.27 -14.16 0.05
CA GLU A 265 5.60 -13.92 -1.23
C GLU A 265 4.12 -13.58 -0.99
N THR A 266 3.60 -12.62 -1.75
CA THR A 266 2.15 -12.41 -1.80
C THR A 266 1.46 -13.59 -2.49
N PRO A 267 0.14 -13.81 -2.30
CA PRO A 267 -0.58 -14.88 -3.00
C PRO A 267 -0.42 -14.83 -4.53
N ARG A 268 -0.28 -13.64 -5.12
CA ARG A 268 -0.04 -13.46 -6.56
C ARG A 268 1.37 -13.84 -6.99
N GLN A 269 2.37 -13.53 -6.16
CA GLN A 269 3.75 -13.96 -6.42
C GLN A 269 3.88 -15.47 -6.27
N ARG A 270 3.18 -16.05 -5.29
CA ARG A 270 3.14 -17.50 -5.09
C ARG A 270 2.50 -18.22 -6.26
N ASP A 271 1.38 -17.74 -6.79
CA ASP A 271 0.78 -18.31 -8.02
C ASP A 271 1.76 -18.30 -9.21
N LEU A 272 2.56 -17.23 -9.38
CA LEU A 272 3.62 -17.22 -10.39
C LEU A 272 4.72 -18.25 -10.08
N SER A 273 5.12 -18.39 -8.82
CA SER A 273 6.16 -19.33 -8.39
C SER A 273 5.72 -20.79 -8.52
N ASP A 274 4.43 -21.08 -8.29
CA ASP A 274 3.86 -22.41 -8.48
C ASP A 274 3.83 -22.78 -9.98
N ARG A 275 3.39 -21.85 -10.84
CA ARG A 275 3.41 -22.03 -12.30
C ARG A 275 4.82 -22.16 -12.86
N GLU A 276 5.75 -21.38 -12.33
CA GLU A 276 7.16 -21.47 -12.68
C GLU A 276 7.72 -22.86 -12.33
N ALA A 277 7.31 -23.45 -11.21
CA ALA A 277 7.65 -24.84 -10.87
C ALA A 277 7.17 -25.83 -11.94
N GLU A 278 5.96 -25.65 -12.47
CA GLU A 278 5.41 -26.49 -13.54
C GLU A 278 6.24 -26.37 -14.83
N VAL A 279 6.69 -25.16 -15.17
CA VAL A 279 7.61 -24.95 -16.31
C VAL A 279 8.90 -25.75 -16.11
N PHE A 280 9.50 -25.69 -14.93
CA PHE A 280 10.71 -26.45 -14.62
C PHE A 280 10.47 -27.97 -14.70
N ASP A 281 9.38 -28.49 -14.12
CA ASP A 281 9.04 -29.92 -14.21
C ASP A 281 8.90 -30.39 -15.66
N LEU A 282 8.20 -29.63 -16.50
CA LEU A 282 8.06 -29.91 -17.92
C LEU A 282 9.40 -29.81 -18.67
N ALA A 283 10.22 -28.82 -18.33
CA ALA A 283 11.54 -28.61 -18.93
C ALA A 283 12.46 -29.80 -18.68
N PHE A 284 12.56 -30.22 -17.42
CA PHE A 284 13.40 -31.34 -17.02
C PHE A 284 12.90 -32.66 -17.63
N ARG A 285 11.60 -32.91 -17.68
CA ARG A 285 11.02 -34.09 -18.36
C ARG A 285 11.16 -34.09 -19.89
N GLY A 286 11.75 -33.04 -20.46
CA GLY A 286 11.97 -32.92 -21.90
C GLY A 286 10.72 -32.53 -22.69
N HIS A 287 9.65 -32.11 -22.03
CA HIS A 287 8.41 -31.60 -22.63
C HIS A 287 8.54 -30.13 -23.06
N VAL A 288 9.55 -29.82 -23.86
CA VAL A 288 9.96 -28.45 -24.20
C VAL A 288 8.82 -27.58 -24.76
N ALA A 289 7.99 -28.13 -25.66
CA ALA A 289 6.88 -27.37 -26.26
C ALA A 289 5.82 -26.96 -25.23
N LEU A 290 5.53 -27.84 -24.26
CA LEU A 290 4.61 -27.53 -23.17
C LEU A 290 5.26 -26.56 -22.18
N ALA A 291 6.54 -26.76 -21.85
CA ALA A 291 7.29 -25.84 -20.99
C ALA A 291 7.32 -24.42 -21.56
N LEU A 292 7.54 -24.26 -22.87
CA LEU A 292 7.50 -22.96 -23.54
C LEU A 292 6.10 -22.32 -23.51
N HIS A 293 5.05 -23.14 -23.65
CA HIS A 293 3.67 -22.65 -23.57
C HIS A 293 3.33 -22.15 -22.16
N GLU A 294 3.67 -22.91 -21.12
CA GLU A 294 3.45 -22.50 -19.73
C GLU A 294 4.32 -21.29 -19.34
N LEU A 295 5.57 -21.24 -19.83
CA LEU A 295 6.44 -20.09 -19.64
C LEU A 295 5.82 -18.81 -20.20
N GLN A 296 5.19 -18.88 -21.38
CA GLN A 296 4.48 -17.74 -21.96
C GLN A 296 3.32 -17.28 -21.06
N GLN A 297 2.55 -18.20 -20.48
CA GLN A 297 1.47 -17.84 -19.54
C GLN A 297 2.01 -17.12 -18.29
N VAL A 298 3.18 -17.54 -17.78
CA VAL A 298 3.86 -16.85 -16.67
C VAL A 298 4.28 -15.44 -17.11
N GLU A 299 4.97 -15.31 -18.25
CA GLU A 299 5.42 -14.03 -18.79
C GLU A 299 4.29 -13.02 -19.00
N GLU A 300 3.12 -13.48 -19.45
CA GLU A 300 1.93 -12.63 -19.63
C GLU A 300 1.37 -12.06 -18.31
N ARG A 301 1.53 -12.78 -17.20
CA ARG A 301 1.03 -12.38 -15.87
C ARG A 301 2.01 -11.52 -15.08
N MET A 302 3.31 -11.70 -15.30
CA MET A 302 4.37 -11.01 -14.56
C MET A 302 4.24 -9.48 -14.52
N PRO A 303 3.96 -8.77 -15.63
CA PRO A 303 3.80 -7.32 -15.61
C PRO A 303 2.72 -6.85 -14.63
N GLY A 304 1.62 -7.62 -14.51
CA GLY A 304 0.53 -7.31 -13.60
C GLY A 304 0.91 -7.46 -12.12
N VAL A 305 1.87 -8.33 -11.80
CA VAL A 305 2.39 -8.48 -10.43
C VAL A 305 3.46 -7.43 -10.13
N ALA A 306 4.38 -7.17 -11.07
CA ALA A 306 5.38 -6.13 -10.95
C ALA A 306 4.76 -4.73 -10.77
N ASP A 307 3.73 -4.40 -11.55
CA ASP A 307 3.00 -3.12 -11.49
C ASP A 307 2.45 -2.83 -10.07
N ILE A 308 2.06 -3.86 -9.30
CA ILE A 308 1.58 -3.68 -7.93
C ILE A 308 2.65 -3.01 -7.07
N PHE A 309 3.90 -3.50 -7.16
CA PHE A 309 5.01 -3.01 -6.35
C PHE A 309 5.55 -1.70 -6.88
N ASP A 310 5.66 -1.55 -8.20
CA ASP A 310 6.03 -0.27 -8.84
C ASP A 310 5.08 0.84 -8.39
N ARG A 311 3.77 0.57 -8.43
CA ARG A 311 2.75 1.52 -8.00
C ARG A 311 2.81 1.82 -6.51
N ALA A 312 3.12 0.83 -5.67
CA ALA A 312 3.23 1.01 -4.23
C ALA A 312 4.49 1.81 -3.82
N LEU A 313 5.59 1.67 -4.58
CA LEU A 313 6.87 2.35 -4.32
C LEU A 313 6.92 3.77 -4.88
N ALA A 314 6.12 4.07 -5.91
CA ALA A 314 6.01 5.40 -6.51
C ALA A 314 5.18 6.37 -5.64
N ALA A 315 5.68 6.67 -4.44
CA ALA A 315 5.13 7.70 -3.56
C ALA A 315 5.31 9.10 -4.19
N PRO A 316 4.39 10.05 -3.93
CA PRO A 316 4.51 11.41 -4.42
C PRO A 316 5.73 12.11 -3.85
N LEU A 317 6.40 12.90 -4.69
CA LEU A 317 7.56 13.70 -4.33
C LEU A 317 7.12 15.07 -3.80
N GLU A 318 8.03 15.79 -3.12
CA GLU A 318 7.73 17.16 -2.72
C GLU A 318 7.47 18.08 -3.90
N SER A 319 8.12 17.82 -5.05
CA SER A 319 7.85 18.54 -6.29
C SER A 319 6.40 18.38 -6.74
N ASP A 320 5.79 17.22 -6.54
CA ASP A 320 4.39 16.97 -6.89
C ASP A 320 3.46 17.77 -5.99
N HIS A 321 3.71 17.74 -4.67
CA HIS A 321 2.95 18.56 -3.71
C HIS A 321 3.13 20.06 -3.97
N ALA A 322 4.35 20.50 -4.30
CA ALA A 322 4.66 21.89 -4.63
C ALA A 322 3.93 22.34 -5.90
N ALA A 323 3.89 21.50 -6.94
CA ALA A 323 3.13 21.76 -8.16
C ALA A 323 1.62 21.87 -7.87
N CYS A 324 1.05 21.00 -7.04
CA CYS A 324 -0.35 21.10 -6.64
C CYS A 324 -0.65 22.39 -5.86
N ARG A 325 0.23 22.80 -4.92
CA ARG A 325 0.06 24.08 -4.21
C ARG A 325 0.17 25.27 -5.15
N GLU A 326 1.10 25.24 -6.11
CA GLU A 326 1.24 26.30 -7.11
C GLU A 326 0.01 26.41 -8.01
N LEU A 327 -0.54 25.28 -8.47
CA LEU A 327 -1.81 25.24 -9.20
C LEU A 327 -2.93 25.94 -8.41
N LEU A 328 -3.08 25.59 -7.13
CA LEU A 328 -4.15 26.14 -6.29
C LEU A 328 -4.00 27.64 -6.05
N ARG A 329 -2.77 28.13 -5.87
CA ARG A 329 -2.50 29.58 -5.81
C ARG A 329 -2.92 30.27 -7.10
N ARG A 330 -2.57 29.70 -8.26
CA ARG A 330 -2.97 30.23 -9.57
C ARG A 330 -4.48 30.21 -9.77
N MET A 331 -5.18 29.23 -9.21
CA MET A 331 -6.64 29.16 -9.22
C MET A 331 -7.30 30.12 -8.20
N GLY A 332 -6.52 30.79 -7.34
CA GLY A 332 -7.05 31.69 -6.31
C GLY A 332 -7.58 30.99 -5.07
N VAL A 333 -7.21 29.73 -4.84
CA VAL A 333 -7.60 28.97 -3.65
C VAL A 333 -6.66 29.32 -2.49
N PRO A 334 -7.18 29.80 -1.34
CA PRO A 334 -6.36 30.05 -0.17
C PRO A 334 -5.67 28.78 0.34
N ILE A 335 -4.40 28.93 0.73
CA ILE A 335 -3.60 27.84 1.32
C ILE A 335 -3.22 28.23 2.73
N VAL A 336 -3.46 27.32 3.68
CA VAL A 336 -3.05 27.43 5.09
C VAL A 336 -2.22 26.21 5.46
N PHE A 337 -1.30 26.36 6.42
CA PHE A 337 -0.49 25.26 6.91
C PHE A 337 -0.88 24.89 8.34
N ALA A 338 -1.02 23.59 8.59
CA ALA A 338 -1.06 23.04 9.93
C ALA A 338 0.38 22.97 10.46
N HIS A 339 0.72 23.91 11.34
CA HIS A 339 2.05 23.99 11.93
C HIS A 339 2.34 22.80 12.84
N VAL A 340 3.61 22.39 12.90
CA VAL A 340 4.05 21.31 13.82
C VAL A 340 3.69 21.72 15.26
N PRO A 341 3.08 20.82 16.07
CA PRO A 341 2.96 19.37 15.91
C PRO A 341 1.64 18.88 15.28
N TYR A 342 0.82 19.78 14.75
CA TYR A 342 -0.52 19.47 14.26
C TYR A 342 -0.52 18.93 12.82
N GLU A 343 -1.70 18.53 12.38
CA GLU A 343 -1.94 17.90 11.09
C GLU A 343 -3.07 18.62 10.34
N ALA A 344 -3.09 18.44 9.02
CA ALA A 344 -4.03 19.12 8.14
C ALA A 344 -5.50 18.81 8.49
N GLU A 345 -5.84 17.56 8.83
CA GLU A 345 -7.21 17.19 9.22
C GLU A 345 -7.60 17.79 10.57
N GLY A 346 -6.66 17.90 11.51
CA GLY A 346 -6.86 18.59 12.79
C GLY A 346 -7.13 20.08 12.61
N LEU A 347 -6.41 20.75 11.70
CA LEU A 347 -6.67 22.17 11.38
C LEU A 347 -7.97 22.35 10.60
N CYS A 348 -8.29 21.46 9.67
CA CYS A 348 -9.61 21.44 9.03
C CYS A 348 -10.74 21.35 10.07
N ALA A 349 -10.60 20.46 11.07
CA ALA A 349 -11.55 20.31 12.16
C ALA A 349 -11.65 21.58 13.03
N ALA A 350 -10.52 22.17 13.43
CA ALA A 350 -10.49 23.40 14.22
C ALA A 350 -11.16 24.59 13.48
N MET A 351 -10.92 24.72 12.18
CA MET A 351 -11.56 25.73 11.33
C MET A 351 -13.09 25.53 11.25
N ALA A 352 -13.56 24.29 11.17
CA ALA A 352 -14.99 24.00 11.13
C ALA A 352 -15.66 24.28 12.49
N LEU A 353 -15.03 23.87 13.59
CA LEU A 353 -15.54 24.08 14.96
C LEU A 353 -15.59 25.57 15.35
N SER A 354 -14.64 26.38 14.86
CA SER A 354 -14.63 27.83 15.08
C SER A 354 -15.61 28.61 14.18
N GLY A 355 -16.24 27.94 13.20
CA GLY A 355 -17.10 28.58 12.20
C GLY A 355 -16.32 29.34 11.11
N ALA A 356 -15.00 29.18 11.03
CA ALA A 356 -14.18 29.70 9.94
C ALA A 356 -14.49 29.01 8.60
N VAL A 357 -14.92 27.74 8.65
CA VAL A 357 -15.52 27.01 7.52
C VAL A 357 -16.77 26.27 7.95
N ASP A 358 -17.54 25.77 7.00
CA ASP A 358 -18.74 24.96 7.29
C ASP A 358 -18.39 23.47 7.45
N PHE A 359 -17.42 22.96 6.67
CA PHE A 359 -17.07 21.54 6.65
C PHE A 359 -15.55 21.32 6.60
N ALA A 360 -15.11 20.27 7.28
CA ALA A 360 -13.77 19.70 7.13
C ALA A 360 -13.81 18.60 6.06
N GLY A 361 -13.19 18.86 4.91
CA GLY A 361 -13.11 18.00 3.76
C GLY A 361 -11.89 17.08 3.79
N THR A 362 -12.09 15.83 4.19
CA THR A 362 -11.03 14.80 4.20
C THR A 362 -11.62 13.39 4.17
N GLU A 363 -10.79 12.38 3.95
CA GLU A 363 -11.17 10.97 4.13
C GLU A 363 -10.78 10.41 5.49
N ASP A 364 -10.09 11.24 6.28
CA ASP A 364 -9.69 10.92 7.64
C ASP A 364 -10.87 11.02 8.60
N SER A 365 -11.16 9.92 9.31
CA SER A 365 -12.24 9.88 10.27
C SER A 365 -11.92 10.55 11.60
N ASP A 366 -10.68 11.00 11.81
CA ASP A 366 -10.25 11.68 13.03
C ASP A 366 -11.00 13.01 13.23
N VAL A 367 -11.42 13.65 12.14
CA VAL A 367 -12.37 14.79 12.13
C VAL A 367 -13.62 14.54 12.97
N VAL A 368 -14.16 13.32 12.94
CA VAL A 368 -15.35 12.96 13.73
C VAL A 368 -15.01 12.84 15.21
N ALA A 369 -13.80 12.39 15.56
CA ALA A 369 -13.34 12.34 16.95
C ALA A 369 -13.09 13.73 17.54
N TYR A 370 -12.67 14.71 16.71
CA TYR A 370 -12.64 16.12 17.08
C TYR A 370 -14.05 16.73 17.27
N GLY A 371 -15.11 16.05 16.82
CA GLY A 371 -16.49 16.54 16.86
C GLY A 371 -16.85 17.49 15.70
N ALA A 372 -16.00 17.59 14.68
CA ALA A 372 -16.21 18.46 13.54
C ALA A 372 -17.07 17.81 12.44
N PRO A 373 -17.75 18.61 11.59
CA PRO A 373 -18.52 18.09 10.47
C PRO A 373 -17.60 17.65 9.31
N LEU A 374 -17.49 16.34 9.12
CA LEU A 374 -16.63 15.69 8.12
C LEU A 374 -17.35 15.53 6.78
N LEU A 375 -16.81 16.10 5.71
CA LEU A 375 -17.27 15.89 4.33
C LEU A 375 -16.33 14.96 3.56
N ARG A 376 -16.86 13.82 3.13
CA ARG A 376 -16.12 12.73 2.46
C ARG A 376 -16.52 12.54 1.00
N ASN A 377 -15.77 11.67 0.33
CA ASN A 377 -15.85 11.28 -1.08
C ASN A 377 -15.54 12.44 -2.04
N LEU A 378 -14.61 13.30 -1.65
CA LEU A 378 -14.30 14.56 -2.36
C LEU A 378 -13.68 14.35 -3.73
N SER A 379 -12.90 13.27 -3.92
CA SER A 379 -12.29 12.96 -5.21
C SER A 379 -13.37 12.86 -6.31
N PRO A 380 -13.10 13.30 -7.56
CA PRO A 380 -14.05 13.20 -8.68
C PRO A 380 -14.38 11.74 -8.99
N ALA A 381 -15.42 11.23 -8.33
CA ALA A 381 -15.88 9.86 -8.42
C ALA A 381 -17.40 9.84 -8.52
N LYS A 382 -17.95 8.71 -8.96
CA LYS A 382 -19.40 8.50 -9.08
C LYS A 382 -20.11 8.45 -7.72
N ASP A 383 -19.37 8.31 -6.63
CA ASP A 383 -19.94 8.19 -5.30
C ASP A 383 -20.53 9.53 -4.81
N PRO A 384 -21.66 9.51 -4.07
CA PRO A 384 -22.19 10.70 -3.41
C PRO A 384 -21.18 11.30 -2.43
N LEU A 385 -21.14 12.64 -2.33
CA LEU A 385 -20.49 13.28 -1.18
C LEU A 385 -21.22 12.86 0.09
N THR A 386 -20.48 12.60 1.16
CA THR A 386 -21.06 12.13 2.42
C THR A 386 -20.64 13.05 3.56
N LEU A 387 -21.60 13.73 4.17
CA LEU A 387 -21.41 14.48 5.40
C LEU A 387 -21.64 13.56 6.60
N VAL A 388 -20.74 13.62 7.56
CA VAL A 388 -20.83 12.96 8.87
C VAL A 388 -20.72 14.05 9.91
N ASP A 389 -21.81 14.32 10.61
CA ASP A 389 -21.87 15.39 11.59
C ASP A 389 -21.32 14.90 12.95
N GLY A 390 -20.06 15.21 13.24
CA GLY A 390 -19.39 14.83 14.48
C GLY A 390 -20.04 15.45 15.73
N GLY A 391 -20.59 16.66 15.63
CA GLY A 391 -21.29 17.33 16.72
C GLY A 391 -22.58 16.58 17.06
N ARG A 392 -23.44 16.34 16.07
CA ARG A 392 -24.68 15.55 16.27
C ARG A 392 -24.40 14.11 16.68
N LEU A 393 -23.28 13.53 16.27
CA LEU A 393 -22.87 12.21 16.74
C LEU A 393 -22.52 12.23 18.22
N SER A 394 -21.74 13.22 18.67
CA SER A 394 -21.40 13.37 20.08
C SER A 394 -22.64 13.57 20.98
N GLU A 395 -23.69 14.23 20.47
CA GLU A 395 -24.97 14.38 21.16
C GLU A 395 -25.82 13.11 21.14
N ALA A 396 -25.77 12.34 20.05
CA ALA A 396 -26.55 11.11 19.89
C ALA A 396 -25.97 9.90 20.65
N VAL A 397 -24.69 9.96 21.00
CA VAL A 397 -23.98 8.92 21.74
C VAL A 397 -24.03 9.29 23.24
N PRO A 398 -24.57 8.42 24.12
CA PRO A 398 -24.71 8.71 25.55
C PRO A 398 -23.38 8.56 26.32
N LEU A 399 -22.30 9.16 25.82
CA LEU A 399 -20.97 9.16 26.42
C LEU A 399 -20.55 10.60 26.72
N THR A 400 -19.71 10.79 27.76
CA THR A 400 -19.05 12.09 27.95
C THR A 400 -18.02 12.32 26.84
N THR A 401 -17.59 13.57 26.63
CA THR A 401 -16.57 13.91 25.63
C THR A 401 -15.27 13.12 25.83
N GLU A 402 -14.87 12.89 27.09
CA GLU A 402 -13.68 12.11 27.44
C GLU A 402 -13.87 10.62 27.11
N ALA A 403 -15.04 10.06 27.46
CA ALA A 403 -15.37 8.67 27.15
C ALA A 403 -15.49 8.43 25.63
N TRP A 404 -16.03 9.40 24.88
CA TRP A 404 -16.07 9.38 23.43
C TRP A 404 -14.67 9.33 22.82
N ARG A 405 -13.74 10.16 23.29
CA ARG A 405 -12.34 10.15 22.83
C ARG A 405 -11.67 8.82 23.17
N ASP A 406 -11.85 8.32 24.39
CA ASP A 406 -11.32 7.00 24.78
C ASP A 406 -11.89 5.86 23.92
N PHE A 407 -13.16 5.95 23.54
CA PHE A 407 -13.77 5.04 22.58
C PHE A 407 -13.04 5.11 21.22
N CYS A 408 -12.82 6.31 20.68
CA CYS A 408 -12.05 6.49 19.44
C CYS A 408 -10.61 5.92 19.55
N VAL A 409 -9.94 6.15 20.68
CA VAL A 409 -8.59 5.62 20.95
C VAL A 409 -8.57 4.08 20.98
N LEU A 410 -9.58 3.44 21.59
CA LEU A 410 -9.69 1.98 21.63
C LEU A 410 -9.92 1.33 20.27
N LEU A 411 -10.54 2.04 19.33
CA LEU A 411 -10.68 1.57 17.95
C LEU A 411 -9.34 1.54 17.21
N GLY A 412 -8.34 2.27 17.73
CA GLY A 412 -7.00 2.42 17.17
C GLY A 412 -6.91 3.65 16.28
N THR A 413 -5.91 4.48 16.55
CA THR A 413 -5.57 5.70 15.82
C THR A 413 -4.13 5.64 15.30
N ASP A 414 -3.69 6.65 14.58
CA ASP A 414 -2.28 6.75 14.15
C ASP A 414 -1.31 6.91 15.35
N ALA A 415 -1.81 7.39 16.49
CA ALA A 415 -1.03 7.60 17.72
C ALA A 415 -1.15 6.46 18.74
N SER A 416 -2.13 5.56 18.61
CA SER A 416 -2.36 4.45 19.54
C SER A 416 -2.82 3.18 18.82
N PRO A 417 -2.17 2.03 19.04
CA PRO A 417 -2.57 0.77 18.44
C PRO A 417 -3.92 0.32 18.99
N ARG A 418 -4.60 -0.52 18.20
CA ARG A 418 -5.83 -1.19 18.62
C ARG A 418 -5.50 -2.38 19.51
N ILE A 419 -6.20 -2.54 20.63
CA ILE A 419 -6.07 -3.75 21.46
C ILE A 419 -6.60 -4.95 20.67
N HIS A 420 -5.83 -6.04 20.63
CA HIS A 420 -6.18 -7.24 19.86
C HIS A 420 -7.54 -7.82 20.29
N LEU A 421 -8.36 -8.20 19.30
CA LEU A 421 -9.74 -8.71 19.44
C LEU A 421 -10.76 -7.72 20.02
N ILE A 422 -10.44 -6.44 20.14
CA ILE A 422 -11.39 -5.41 20.58
C ILE A 422 -12.01 -4.70 19.37
N GLY A 423 -13.13 -5.25 18.90
CA GLY A 423 -14.00 -4.69 17.85
C GLY A 423 -14.76 -3.43 18.28
N PRO A 424 -15.40 -2.66 17.37
CA PRO A 424 -16.08 -1.42 17.74
C PRO A 424 -17.26 -1.62 18.70
N LYS A 425 -18.05 -2.68 18.49
CA LYS A 425 -19.14 -3.05 19.40
C LYS A 425 -18.62 -3.36 20.81
N THR A 426 -17.52 -4.10 20.90
CA THR A 426 -16.90 -4.46 22.18
C THR A 426 -16.30 -3.24 22.87
N ALA A 427 -15.57 -2.40 22.12
CA ALA A 427 -14.98 -1.16 22.62
C ALA A 427 -16.06 -0.23 23.19
N TYR A 428 -17.16 -0.02 22.45
CA TYR A 428 -18.27 0.82 22.90
C TYR A 428 -18.87 0.31 24.21
N ARG A 429 -19.20 -0.99 24.30
CA ARG A 429 -19.75 -1.60 25.52
C ARG A 429 -18.80 -1.49 26.72
N LEU A 430 -17.50 -1.62 26.50
CA LEU A 430 -16.50 -1.47 27.56
C LEU A 430 -16.43 -0.03 28.06
N ILE A 431 -16.45 0.95 27.15
CA ILE A 431 -16.45 2.37 27.51
C ILE A 431 -17.75 2.79 28.19
N GLU A 432 -18.90 2.34 27.69
CA GLU A 432 -20.20 2.61 28.31
C GLU A 432 -20.26 2.07 29.75
N LYS A 433 -19.66 0.89 30.00
CA LYS A 433 -19.64 0.28 31.33
C LYS A 433 -18.61 0.90 32.28
N TRP A 434 -17.41 1.20 31.81
CA TRP A 434 -16.26 1.53 32.67
C TRP A 434 -15.82 3.00 32.56
N GLY A 435 -16.22 3.72 31.52
CA GLY A 435 -16.03 5.15 31.33
C GLY A 435 -14.65 5.57 30.81
N SER A 436 -13.58 4.83 31.13
CA SER A 436 -12.21 5.16 30.66
C SER A 436 -11.38 3.91 30.39
N ILE A 437 -10.33 4.07 29.58
CA ILE A 437 -9.39 2.98 29.26
C ILE A 437 -8.75 2.40 30.53
N GLU A 438 -8.33 3.23 31.49
CA GLU A 438 -7.72 2.80 32.75
C GLU A 438 -8.65 1.87 33.54
N ARG A 439 -9.94 2.25 33.64
CA ARG A 439 -10.93 1.45 34.36
C ARG A 439 -11.24 0.15 33.63
N ILE A 440 -11.21 0.15 32.29
CA ILE A 440 -11.33 -1.07 31.49
C ILE A 440 -10.19 -2.03 31.81
N LEU A 441 -8.94 -1.57 31.78
CA LEU A 441 -7.78 -2.42 32.06
C LEU A 441 -7.79 -2.96 33.50
N ALA A 442 -8.17 -2.12 34.47
CA ALA A 442 -8.24 -2.51 35.88
C ALA A 442 -9.28 -3.61 36.16
N HIS A 443 -10.41 -3.60 35.45
CA HIS A 443 -11.53 -4.54 35.70
C HIS A 443 -11.58 -5.71 34.71
N ASN A 444 -10.70 -5.75 33.71
CA ASN A 444 -10.67 -6.80 32.69
C ASN A 444 -9.24 -7.31 32.49
N PRO A 445 -8.74 -8.20 33.35
CA PRO A 445 -7.35 -8.71 33.28
C PRO A 445 -6.99 -9.30 31.92
N ASN A 446 -7.91 -10.07 31.30
CA ASN A 446 -7.72 -10.64 29.96
C ASN A 446 -7.52 -9.59 28.86
N VAL A 447 -8.02 -8.36 29.06
CA VAL A 447 -7.79 -7.24 28.13
C VAL A 447 -6.44 -6.60 28.43
N ALA A 448 -6.11 -6.42 29.71
CA ALA A 448 -4.82 -5.87 30.15
C ALA A 448 -3.62 -6.72 29.72
N GLU A 449 -3.74 -8.05 29.71
CA GLU A 449 -2.68 -8.95 29.24
C GLU A 449 -2.35 -8.82 27.75
N ARG A 450 -3.25 -8.22 26.95
CA ARG A 450 -3.06 -8.05 25.49
C ARG A 450 -2.44 -6.71 25.11
N VAL A 451 -2.16 -5.89 26.10
CA VAL A 451 -1.72 -4.50 25.91
C VAL A 451 -0.19 -4.44 25.94
N GLU A 452 0.40 -3.66 25.03
CA GLU A 452 1.84 -3.44 24.98
C GLU A 452 2.32 -2.57 26.16
N PRO A 453 3.58 -2.71 26.64
CA PRO A 453 4.07 -1.98 27.81
C PRO A 453 3.94 -0.45 27.74
N ASN A 454 4.06 0.14 26.55
CA ASN A 454 3.98 1.59 26.31
C ASN A 454 2.58 2.07 25.89
N PHE A 455 1.55 1.21 25.94
CA PHE A 455 0.22 1.54 25.46
C PHE A 455 -0.40 2.75 26.17
N MET A 456 -0.27 2.86 27.50
CA MET A 456 -0.85 3.99 28.23
C MET A 456 -0.18 5.33 27.89
N GLU A 457 1.10 5.31 27.52
CA GLU A 457 1.80 6.49 27.00
C GLU A 457 1.25 6.88 25.60
N GLN A 458 1.04 5.89 24.74
CA GLN A 458 0.41 6.08 23.43
C GLN A 458 -1.03 6.61 23.55
N VAL A 459 -1.82 6.09 24.50
CA VAL A 459 -3.16 6.62 24.84
C VAL A 459 -3.07 8.08 25.27
N ALA A 460 -2.10 8.44 26.12
CA ALA A 460 -1.90 9.82 26.55
C ALA A 460 -1.50 10.76 25.39
N ASN A 461 -0.70 10.27 24.43
CA ASN A 461 -0.38 11.00 23.20
C ASN A 461 -1.62 11.18 22.32
N ALA A 462 -2.39 10.11 22.10
CA ALA A 462 -3.61 10.15 21.30
C ALA A 462 -4.66 11.09 21.90
N ARG A 463 -4.84 11.09 23.23
CA ARG A 463 -5.72 12.03 23.93
C ARG A 463 -5.29 13.48 23.70
N ARG A 464 -3.99 13.78 23.80
CA ARG A 464 -3.44 15.11 23.54
C ARG A 464 -3.79 15.62 22.14
N ILE A 465 -3.65 14.77 21.12
CA ILE A 465 -4.02 15.10 19.74
C ILE A 465 -5.48 15.53 19.65
N PHE A 466 -6.41 14.76 20.22
CA PHE A 466 -7.85 15.08 20.17
C PHE A 466 -8.31 16.19 21.13
N THR A 467 -7.47 16.64 22.05
CA THR A 467 -7.77 17.73 22.99
C THR A 467 -7.15 19.06 22.57
N GLU A 468 -5.93 19.04 22.04
CA GLU A 468 -5.16 20.22 21.68
C GLU A 468 -5.33 20.48 20.19
N LEU A 469 -6.44 21.11 19.82
CA LEU A 469 -6.67 21.53 18.43
C LEU A 469 -5.68 22.65 18.03
N PRO A 470 -5.23 22.67 16.77
CA PRO A 470 -4.39 23.75 16.27
C PRO A 470 -5.09 25.11 16.36
N PRO A 471 -4.32 26.20 16.58
CA PRO A 471 -4.87 27.54 16.51
C PRO A 471 -5.36 27.84 15.09
N VAL A 472 -6.52 28.49 14.98
CA VAL A 472 -7.08 28.91 13.70
C VAL A 472 -6.60 30.33 13.38
N GLU A 473 -5.71 30.43 12.40
CA GLU A 473 -5.25 31.72 11.86
C GLU A 473 -6.22 32.28 10.81
N GLY A 474 -6.01 33.53 10.43
CA GLY A 474 -6.78 34.16 9.37
C GLY A 474 -6.53 33.50 8.01
N VAL A 475 -7.61 33.26 7.26
CA VAL A 475 -7.51 32.74 5.89
C VAL A 475 -7.02 33.85 4.97
N PRO A 476 -5.92 33.66 4.21
CA PRO A 476 -5.41 34.68 3.33
C PRO A 476 -6.38 34.94 2.17
N ASP A 477 -6.53 36.22 1.79
CA ASP A 477 -7.23 36.59 0.56
C ASP A 477 -6.29 36.38 -0.63
N VAL A 478 -6.70 35.52 -1.57
CA VAL A 478 -5.88 35.15 -2.73
C VAL A 478 -6.70 35.41 -3.99
N ARG A 479 -6.11 36.10 -4.96
CA ARG A 479 -6.72 36.32 -6.28
C ARG A 479 -6.15 35.32 -7.28
N GLY A 480 -7.03 34.65 -7.99
CA GLY A 480 -6.66 33.73 -9.07
C GLY A 480 -6.20 34.46 -10.33
N GLU A 481 -5.42 33.74 -11.13
CA GLU A 481 -5.08 34.07 -12.51
C GLU A 481 -6.25 33.73 -13.46
N PRO A 482 -6.31 34.31 -14.66
CA PRO A 482 -7.28 33.92 -15.68
C PRO A 482 -7.14 32.43 -16.06
N ASP A 483 -8.27 31.79 -16.37
CA ASP A 483 -8.34 30.35 -16.71
C ASP A 483 -7.37 29.94 -17.82
N GLU A 484 -7.16 30.81 -18.80
CA GLU A 484 -6.22 30.62 -19.92
C GLU A 484 -4.77 30.51 -19.45
N ALA A 485 -4.37 31.31 -18.46
CA ALA A 485 -3.04 31.28 -17.87
C ALA A 485 -2.82 30.01 -17.04
N VAL A 486 -3.83 29.61 -16.24
CA VAL A 486 -3.82 28.36 -15.50
C VAL A 486 -3.71 27.16 -16.45
N ALA A 487 -4.48 27.17 -17.55
CA ALA A 487 -4.46 26.11 -18.55
C ALA A 487 -3.11 25.99 -19.29
N ALA A 488 -2.51 27.14 -19.63
CA ALA A 488 -1.18 27.17 -20.22
C ALA A 488 -0.12 26.60 -19.26
N TRP A 489 -0.17 26.98 -17.98
CA TRP A 489 0.75 26.46 -16.96
C TRP A 489 0.58 24.95 -16.75
N MET A 490 -0.66 24.44 -16.66
CA MET A 490 -0.91 23.01 -16.56
C MET A 490 -0.37 22.22 -17.75
N SER A 491 -0.51 22.78 -18.97
CA SER A 491 0.01 22.17 -20.19
C SER A 491 1.54 22.07 -20.16
N LEU A 492 2.24 23.09 -19.63
CA LEU A 492 3.70 23.05 -19.41
C LEU A 492 4.12 21.98 -18.39
N MET A 493 3.28 21.71 -17.40
CA MET A 493 3.50 20.66 -16.39
C MET A 493 3.08 19.26 -16.88
N GLY A 494 2.75 19.10 -18.16
CA GLY A 494 2.36 17.82 -18.75
C GLY A 494 0.91 17.40 -18.47
N ALA A 495 0.09 18.28 -17.88
CA ALA A 495 -1.33 18.05 -17.66
C ALA A 495 -2.16 18.69 -18.79
N SER A 496 -2.82 17.85 -19.59
CA SER A 496 -3.67 18.32 -20.69
C SER A 496 -5.09 18.59 -20.19
N ILE A 497 -5.53 19.85 -20.27
CA ILE A 497 -6.91 20.23 -19.99
C ILE A 497 -7.75 19.95 -21.25
N PRO A 498 -8.82 19.15 -21.16
CA PRO A 498 -9.70 18.92 -22.31
C PRO A 498 -10.33 20.25 -22.77
N SER A 499 -10.21 20.55 -24.06
CA SER A 499 -10.65 21.82 -24.69
C SER A 499 -12.15 22.12 -24.53
N ARG A 500 -12.96 21.14 -24.10
CA ARG A 500 -14.41 21.26 -23.86
C ARG A 500 -14.82 21.74 -22.47
N ARG A 501 -13.90 21.82 -21.49
CA ARG A 501 -14.24 22.10 -20.07
C ARG A 501 -14.36 23.58 -19.69
N LEU A 502 -14.42 24.49 -20.65
CA LEU A 502 -14.69 25.91 -20.41
C LEU A 502 -16.20 26.27 -20.50
N GLY A 503 -17.09 25.28 -20.56
CA GLY A 503 -18.54 25.45 -20.76
C GLY A 503 -19.38 24.97 -19.59
N THR A 504 -20.24 25.88 -19.11
CA THR A 504 -21.36 25.86 -18.14
C THR A 504 -21.82 24.56 -17.43
N PRO A 505 -22.45 24.69 -16.23
CA PRO A 505 -23.04 23.57 -15.46
C PRO A 505 -24.02 22.66 -16.20
N ALA A 506 -24.57 23.11 -17.33
CA ALA A 506 -25.49 22.34 -18.17
C ALA A 506 -24.78 21.26 -19.01
N ASP A 507 -23.49 21.47 -19.32
CA ASP A 507 -22.69 20.54 -20.12
C ASP A 507 -22.25 19.32 -19.28
N SER A 508 -22.02 19.52 -17.97
CA SER A 508 -21.73 18.44 -17.02
C SER A 508 -22.92 17.49 -16.81
N GLN A 509 -24.16 18.00 -16.87
CA GLN A 509 -25.37 17.16 -16.78
C GLN A 509 -25.59 16.32 -18.05
N ARG A 510 -25.30 16.86 -19.24
CA ARG A 510 -25.46 16.13 -20.51
C ARG A 510 -24.42 15.04 -20.74
N GLU A 511 -23.19 15.17 -20.22
CA GLU A 511 -22.19 14.10 -20.30
C GLU A 511 -22.52 12.91 -19.38
N LEU A 512 -23.14 13.15 -18.22
CA LEU A 512 -23.71 12.08 -17.38
C LEU A 512 -24.78 11.30 -18.15
N GLU A 513 -25.69 12.00 -18.85
CA GLU A 513 -26.78 11.40 -19.62
C GLU A 513 -26.34 10.74 -20.94
N THR A 514 -25.25 11.20 -21.56
CA THR A 514 -24.72 10.60 -22.81
C THR A 514 -23.77 9.44 -22.54
N SER A 515 -23.10 9.39 -21.38
CA SER A 515 -22.40 8.17 -20.91
C SER A 515 -23.37 7.02 -20.62
N ASP A 516 -24.63 7.34 -20.32
CA ASP A 516 -25.72 6.38 -20.05
C ASP A 516 -26.24 5.67 -21.32
N ARG A 517 -25.82 6.11 -22.52
CA ARG A 517 -26.17 5.48 -23.81
C ARG A 517 -25.02 4.75 -24.49
N GLY A 518 -23.86 4.66 -23.82
CA GLY A 518 -22.61 4.20 -24.42
C GLY A 518 -21.92 3.05 -23.70
N LEU A 519 -22.64 2.21 -22.96
CA LEU A 519 -22.14 0.92 -22.45
C LEU A 519 -23.31 -0.08 -22.36
N ASP A 520 -23.91 -0.39 -23.50
CA ASP A 520 -24.70 -1.62 -23.65
C ASP A 520 -23.95 -2.54 -24.63
N SER A 521 -22.95 -3.24 -24.09
CA SER A 521 -22.53 -4.53 -24.62
C SER A 521 -22.12 -5.41 -23.43
N GLY A 522 -22.95 -6.41 -23.18
CA GLY A 522 -22.84 -7.32 -22.05
C GLY A 522 -21.52 -8.09 -22.04
N SER A 523 -20.90 -8.14 -20.86
CA SER A 523 -19.98 -9.18 -20.45
C SER A 523 -19.98 -9.24 -18.93
N SER A 524 -20.47 -10.36 -18.43
CA SER A 524 -20.56 -10.83 -17.04
C SER A 524 -19.66 -10.15 -16.00
N ARG A 525 -20.33 -9.62 -14.96
CA ARG A 525 -19.78 -9.29 -13.64
C ARG A 525 -19.22 -10.54 -12.97
N GLU A 526 -17.91 -10.55 -12.71
CA GLU A 526 -17.25 -11.07 -11.49
C GLU A 526 -15.73 -10.87 -11.65
N GLY A 527 -15.09 -10.11 -10.75
CA GLY A 527 -13.63 -10.04 -10.73
C GLY A 527 -13.01 -8.72 -10.26
N VAL A 528 -12.47 -8.76 -9.03
CA VAL A 528 -11.31 -7.98 -8.54
C VAL A 528 -11.57 -6.53 -8.08
N MET A 529 -12.33 -6.40 -6.98
CA MET A 529 -11.92 -5.49 -5.89
C MET A 529 -10.96 -6.27 -4.98
N ALA A 530 -9.66 -6.01 -5.07
CA ALA A 530 -8.70 -6.54 -4.11
C ALA A 530 -8.43 -5.47 -3.05
N SER A 531 -9.05 -5.69 -1.89
CA SER A 531 -8.73 -5.10 -0.60
C SER A 531 -7.28 -5.40 -0.22
N ALA A 532 -6.54 -4.36 0.14
CA ALA A 532 -5.37 -4.51 0.98
C ALA A 532 -5.86 -4.68 2.43
N GLY A 533 -5.66 -5.87 2.99
CA GLY A 533 -5.83 -6.15 4.42
C GLY A 533 -7.15 -6.80 4.80
N ASP A 534 -7.23 -8.12 4.62
CA ASP A 534 -8.03 -8.98 5.49
C ASP A 534 -7.31 -10.32 5.59
N PHE A 535 -6.60 -10.53 6.72
CA PHE A 535 -5.99 -11.81 7.04
C PHE A 535 -6.96 -12.58 7.93
N GLY A 536 -7.48 -13.70 7.41
CA GLY A 536 -7.93 -14.85 8.17
C GLY A 536 -9.21 -14.69 8.99
N ALA A 537 -10.35 -14.98 8.36
CA ALA A 537 -11.48 -15.58 9.06
C ALA A 537 -11.73 -16.94 8.42
N GLU A 538 -11.21 -18.00 9.04
CA GLU A 538 -11.63 -19.36 8.75
C GLU A 538 -13.13 -19.47 9.03
N VAL A 539 -13.87 -19.98 8.04
CA VAL A 539 -15.29 -20.31 8.16
C VAL A 539 -15.39 -21.50 9.11
N TRP A 540 -15.77 -21.24 10.36
CA TRP A 540 -16.20 -22.29 11.28
C TRP A 540 -17.66 -22.62 10.98
N GLU A 541 -17.90 -23.72 10.24
CA GLU A 541 -19.24 -24.31 10.11
C GLU A 541 -19.59 -25.03 11.42
N GLY A 542 -20.28 -24.32 12.32
CA GLY A 542 -20.95 -24.93 13.47
C GLY A 542 -22.23 -25.67 13.04
N PRO A 543 -22.64 -26.74 13.75
CA PRO A 543 -23.77 -27.57 13.37
C PRO A 543 -25.11 -26.82 13.48
N GLU A 544 -26.04 -27.15 12.59
CA GLU A 544 -27.41 -26.62 12.51
C GLU A 544 -28.11 -26.65 13.87
N VAL A 545 -28.47 -25.46 14.37
CA VAL A 545 -29.29 -25.31 15.58
C VAL A 545 -30.76 -25.37 15.16
N GLY A 546 -31.42 -26.48 15.47
CA GLY A 546 -32.86 -26.65 15.34
C GLY A 546 -33.66 -25.65 16.18
N GLU A 547 -34.93 -25.45 15.81
CA GLU A 547 -35.85 -24.47 16.41
C GLU A 547 -35.84 -24.50 17.96
N PRO A 548 -35.87 -23.33 18.62
CA PRO A 548 -35.89 -23.26 20.08
C PRO A 548 -37.22 -23.79 20.63
N PRO A 549 -37.21 -24.59 21.71
CA PRO A 549 -38.44 -25.02 22.36
C PRO A 549 -39.16 -23.83 23.03
N ALA A 550 -40.49 -23.92 23.06
CA ALA A 550 -41.37 -22.89 23.64
C ALA A 550 -41.05 -22.63 25.12
N ALA A 551 -41.06 -21.35 25.50
CA ALA A 551 -40.80 -20.89 26.86
C ALA A 551 -41.85 -21.41 27.86
N PRO A 552 -41.46 -21.87 29.06
CA PRO A 552 -42.42 -22.23 30.10
C PRO A 552 -43.04 -20.97 30.72
N ALA A 553 -44.37 -21.00 30.86
CA ALA A 553 -45.14 -20.02 31.60
C ALA A 553 -44.78 -20.06 33.09
N TRP A 554 -44.33 -18.94 33.64
CA TRP A 554 -44.27 -18.75 35.09
C TRP A 554 -45.61 -18.15 35.53
N GLU A 555 -46.44 -18.98 36.14
CA GLU A 555 -47.55 -18.54 36.97
C GLU A 555 -47.03 -18.15 38.36
N GLU A 556 -47.69 -17.14 38.93
CA GLU A 556 -47.55 -16.65 40.29
C GLU A 556 -47.54 -17.76 41.36
N ARG A 557 -46.58 -17.70 42.27
CA ARG A 557 -46.79 -17.84 43.73
C ARG A 557 -45.55 -17.46 44.53
#